data_AF-A0A9J6GGL2-F1
#
_entry.id   AF-A0A9J6GGL2-F1
#
_cell.length_a   1.000
_cell.length_b   1.000
_cell.length_c   1.000
_cell.angle_alpha   90.00
_cell.angle_beta   90.00
_cell.angle_gamma   90.00
#
_symmetry.space_group_name_H-M   'P 1'
#
loop_
_entity.id
_entity.type
_entity.pdbx_description
1 polymer ?
#
loop_
_entity_poly.entity_id
_entity_poly.type
_entity_poly.pdbx_seq_one_letter_code
_entity_poly.pdbx_strand_id
1 'polypeptide(L)'
;MPEFRLNVSACDSAFNVKCAWATLTVIVTDVNDCAPEFNATVFDAYVAENEPAGTVVTQLIATDADSGRNRLIQYALVGSSDFAVDSQTGLITTKATFDYEQASEYVLEVVASNPGSLQYSSCQLRVHVTGKNEFYPRFVQPVFQFAVSESMAVGTAVGRVLATDQDSGPEGQVYFLFVGSSNDRGFRIQPSTGVITGGTPP
;
A
#
# COMPACT_ATOMS: atom_id res chain seq x y z
N MET A 1 -31.14 15.95 -12.37
CA MET A 1 -32.40 15.57 -11.71
C MET A 1 -33.49 15.51 -12.76
N PRO A 2 -34.34 14.46 -12.78
CA PRO A 2 -35.42 14.38 -13.76
C PRO A 2 -36.44 15.50 -13.50
N GLU A 3 -36.69 16.30 -14.55
CA GLU A 3 -37.76 17.29 -14.59
C GLU A 3 -38.77 16.84 -15.64
N PHE A 4 -40.02 16.65 -15.24
CA PHE A 4 -41.11 16.32 -16.16
C PHE A 4 -41.98 17.55 -16.35
N ARG A 5 -42.08 18.01 -17.60
CA ARG A 5 -43.02 19.05 -18.02
C ARG A 5 -44.21 18.40 -18.69
N LEU A 6 -45.36 18.48 -18.03
CA LEU A 6 -46.62 17.89 -18.47
C LEU A 6 -47.60 19.01 -18.82
N ASN A 7 -48.47 18.78 -19.81
CA ASN A 7 -49.60 19.68 -20.08
C ASN A 7 -50.86 19.08 -19.48
N VAL A 8 -51.59 19.89 -18.72
CA VAL A 8 -52.90 19.54 -18.16
C VAL A 8 -53.96 20.43 -18.78
N SER A 9 -55.15 19.87 -19.04
CA SER A 9 -56.30 20.63 -19.48
C SER A 9 -57.49 20.43 -18.55
N ALA A 10 -58.26 21.48 -18.35
CA ALA A 10 -59.54 21.43 -17.66
C ALA A 10 -60.63 21.94 -18.60
N CYS A 11 -61.69 21.17 -18.78
CA CYS A 11 -62.81 21.50 -19.65
C CYS A 11 -64.13 21.42 -18.87
N ASP A 12 -65.08 22.30 -19.16
CA ASP A 12 -66.44 22.17 -18.65
C ASP A 12 -67.25 21.12 -19.43
N SER A 13 -68.43 20.74 -18.92
CA SER A 13 -69.33 19.76 -19.56
C SER A 13 -70.50 20.41 -20.30
N ALA A 14 -70.37 21.67 -20.71
CA ALA A 14 -71.43 22.39 -21.40
C ALA A 14 -71.59 21.90 -22.85
N PHE A 15 -72.74 22.20 -23.48
CA PHE A 15 -72.99 21.88 -24.90
C PHE A 15 -71.92 22.49 -25.82
N ASN A 16 -71.44 23.70 -25.50
CA ASN A 16 -70.27 24.32 -26.13
C ASN A 16 -69.08 24.30 -25.16
N VAL A 17 -68.34 23.20 -25.16
CA VAL A 17 -67.22 22.97 -24.23
C VAL A 17 -66.17 24.08 -24.30
N LYS A 18 -65.77 24.60 -23.14
CA LYS A 18 -64.59 25.47 -23.00
C LYS A 18 -63.49 24.76 -22.24
N CYS A 19 -62.26 24.87 -22.71
CA CYS A 19 -61.08 24.29 -22.08
C CYS A 19 -60.03 25.36 -21.77
N ALA A 20 -59.25 25.12 -20.72
CA ALA A 20 -58.02 25.82 -20.40
C ALA A 20 -56.86 24.83 -20.32
N TRP A 21 -55.63 25.30 -20.58
CA TRP A 21 -54.41 24.50 -20.47
C TRP A 21 -53.44 25.15 -19.49
N ALA A 22 -52.69 24.32 -18.77
CA ALA A 22 -51.59 24.74 -17.93
C ALA A 22 -50.41 23.77 -18.06
N THR A 23 -49.20 24.25 -17.80
CA THR A 23 -48.00 23.41 -17.71
C THR A 23 -47.75 23.05 -16.26
N LEU A 24 -47.71 21.75 -15.98
CA LEU A 24 -47.33 21.16 -14.70
C LEU A 24 -45.85 20.76 -14.76
N THR A 25 -45.06 21.24 -13.81
CA THR A 25 -43.66 20.82 -13.65
C THR A 25 -43.55 19.91 -12.44
N VAL A 26 -43.06 18.68 -12.65
CA VAL A 26 -42.77 17.72 -11.59
C VAL A 26 -41.26 17.55 -11.49
N ILE A 27 -40.70 17.81 -10.31
CA ILE A 27 -39.28 17.65 -10.01
C ILE A 27 -39.13 16.38 -9.17
N VAL A 28 -38.35 15.42 -9.65
CA VAL A 28 -38.03 14.21 -8.87
C VAL A 28 -36.80 14.47 -8.02
N THR A 29 -36.97 14.37 -6.70
CA THR A 29 -35.90 14.46 -5.72
C THR A 29 -35.29 13.10 -5.46
N ASP A 30 -33.98 13.10 -5.30
CA ASP A 30 -33.17 11.93 -4.95
C ASP A 30 -33.34 11.57 -3.46
N VAL A 31 -33.34 10.27 -3.16
CA VAL A 31 -33.30 9.73 -1.79
C VAL A 31 -31.93 9.06 -1.64
N ASN A 32 -31.32 9.17 -0.46
CA ASN A 32 -30.06 8.47 -0.20
C ASN A 32 -30.33 6.97 0.01
N ASP A 33 -30.26 6.19 -1.06
CA ASP A 33 -30.49 4.75 -1.06
C ASP A 33 -29.32 3.93 -1.62
N CYS A 34 -28.28 4.59 -2.15
CA CYS A 34 -27.00 3.97 -2.47
C CYS A 34 -25.97 4.27 -1.38
N ALA A 35 -25.16 3.28 -0.99
CA ALA A 35 -24.02 3.54 -0.13
C ALA A 35 -22.78 3.87 -0.98
N PRO A 36 -21.82 4.65 -0.45
CA PRO A 36 -20.51 4.79 -1.07
C PRO A 36 -19.86 3.42 -1.27
N GLU A 37 -19.15 3.22 -2.37
CA GLU A 37 -18.53 1.95 -2.72
C GLU A 37 -17.06 2.15 -3.15
N PHE A 38 -16.16 1.35 -2.57
CA PHE A 38 -14.78 1.23 -3.02
C PHE A 38 -14.67 0.21 -4.16
N ASN A 39 -13.72 0.40 -5.07
CA ASN A 39 -13.50 -0.54 -6.19
C ASN A 39 -12.85 -1.87 -5.78
N ALA A 40 -12.41 -2.01 -4.53
CA ALA A 40 -11.83 -3.21 -3.96
C ALA A 40 -12.10 -3.29 -2.45
N THR A 41 -12.04 -4.50 -1.90
CA THR A 41 -12.22 -4.75 -0.46
C THR A 41 -10.91 -4.70 0.33
N VAL A 42 -9.78 -4.88 -0.36
CA VAL A 42 -8.43 -4.83 0.21
C VAL A 42 -7.54 -4.01 -0.72
N PHE A 43 -6.76 -3.10 -0.14
CA PHE A 43 -5.75 -2.30 -0.81
C PHE A 43 -4.39 -2.51 -0.17
N ASP A 44 -3.34 -2.45 -0.97
CA ASP A 44 -1.95 -2.43 -0.50
C ASP A 44 -1.32 -1.07 -0.83
N ALA A 45 -0.59 -0.52 0.12
CA ALA A 45 0.20 0.69 -0.04
C ALA A 45 1.58 0.49 0.59
N TYR A 46 2.54 1.29 0.16
CA TYR A 46 3.94 1.17 0.59
C TYR A 46 4.45 2.54 1.02
N VAL A 47 5.19 2.57 2.12
CA VAL A 47 5.87 3.77 2.61
C VAL A 47 7.26 3.40 3.07
N ALA A 48 8.27 4.19 2.70
CA ALA A 48 9.61 3.96 3.21
C ALA A 48 9.71 4.31 4.69
N GLU A 49 10.51 3.54 5.43
CA GLU A 49 10.88 3.92 6.78
C GLU A 49 11.67 5.24 6.81
N ASN A 50 11.78 5.84 8.00
CA ASN A 50 12.51 7.10 8.24
C ASN A 50 12.01 8.32 7.46
N GLU A 51 10.92 8.19 6.70
CA GLU A 51 10.22 9.30 6.06
C GLU A 51 9.51 10.16 7.13
N PRO A 52 9.53 11.50 7.00
CA PRO A 52 8.94 12.39 7.98
C PRO A 52 7.41 12.20 8.09
N ALA A 53 6.86 12.62 9.22
CA ALA A 53 5.41 12.74 9.36
C ALA A 53 4.83 13.67 8.28
N GLY A 54 3.68 13.31 7.72
CA GLY A 54 3.04 14.00 6.60
C GLY A 54 3.37 13.40 5.23
N THR A 55 4.18 12.34 5.17
CA THR A 55 4.44 11.60 3.93
C THR A 55 3.14 10.96 3.41
N VAL A 56 2.92 11.09 2.11
CA VAL A 56 1.76 10.50 1.43
C VAL A 56 1.94 8.99 1.33
N VAL A 57 0.93 8.24 1.77
CA VAL A 57 0.90 6.77 1.68
C VAL A 57 0.13 6.35 0.43
N THR A 58 -1.12 6.78 0.30
CA THR A 58 -1.98 6.50 -0.85
C THR A 58 -3.20 7.41 -0.83
N GLN A 59 -4.05 7.33 -1.86
CA GLN A 59 -5.37 7.96 -1.88
C GLN A 59 -6.40 6.91 -2.26
N LEU A 60 -7.39 6.69 -1.39
CA LEU A 60 -8.51 5.80 -1.70
C LEU A 60 -9.71 6.61 -2.18
N ILE A 61 -10.42 6.06 -3.17
CA ILE A 61 -11.56 6.70 -3.79
C ILE A 61 -12.74 5.75 -3.71
N ALA A 62 -13.80 6.19 -3.04
CA ALA A 62 -15.12 5.60 -3.12
C ALA A 62 -16.00 6.40 -4.09
N THR A 63 -17.01 5.74 -4.64
CA THR A 63 -18.01 6.34 -5.52
C THR A 63 -19.41 6.11 -4.99
N ASP A 64 -20.30 7.05 -5.23
CA ASP A 64 -21.70 6.96 -4.80
C ASP A 64 -22.60 7.32 -5.99
N ALA A 65 -23.62 6.49 -6.21
CA ALA A 65 -24.52 6.56 -7.37
C ALA A 65 -25.68 7.57 -7.18
N ASP A 66 -25.86 8.10 -5.96
CA ASP A 66 -26.89 9.09 -5.66
C ASP A 66 -26.61 10.44 -6.34
N SER A 67 -27.48 11.43 -6.10
CA SER A 67 -27.36 12.78 -6.66
C SER A 67 -27.16 13.87 -5.62
N GLY A 68 -26.53 14.97 -6.04
CA GLY A 68 -26.43 16.18 -5.22
C GLY A 68 -25.67 15.99 -3.91
N ARG A 69 -26.34 16.21 -2.78
CA ARG A 69 -25.74 16.09 -1.44
C ARG A 69 -25.62 14.62 -1.00
N ASN A 70 -26.49 13.74 -1.48
CA ASN A 70 -26.53 12.34 -1.05
C ASN A 70 -25.27 11.60 -1.50
N ARG A 71 -24.73 11.90 -2.69
CA ARG A 71 -23.45 11.37 -3.18
C ARG A 71 -22.18 11.97 -2.58
N LEU A 72 -22.29 12.89 -1.62
CA LEU A 72 -21.09 13.42 -0.96
C LEU A 72 -20.52 12.34 -0.05
N ILE A 73 -19.21 12.17 -0.10
CA ILE A 73 -18.50 11.13 0.63
C ILE A 73 -17.58 11.78 1.66
N GLN A 74 -17.59 11.25 2.87
CA GLN A 74 -16.61 11.54 3.92
C GLN A 74 -15.83 10.28 4.27
N TYR A 75 -14.52 10.44 4.32
CA TYR A 75 -13.58 9.38 4.68
C TYR A 75 -13.19 9.45 6.15
N ALA A 76 -13.09 8.30 6.78
CA ALA A 76 -12.54 8.13 8.12
C ALA A 76 -11.59 6.93 8.15
N LEU A 77 -10.63 6.98 9.06
CA LEU A 77 -9.63 5.93 9.26
C LEU A 77 -9.81 5.33 10.66
N VAL A 78 -9.80 4.00 10.72
CA VAL A 78 -9.86 3.22 11.96
C VAL A 78 -8.67 2.27 12.00
N GLY A 79 -8.06 2.08 13.17
CA GLY A 79 -7.02 1.07 13.40
C GLY A 79 -5.73 1.59 14.01
N SER A 80 -5.20 2.73 13.53
CA SER A 80 -3.96 3.33 14.07
C SER A 80 -4.02 4.85 14.12
N SER A 81 -3.41 5.42 15.17
CA SER A 81 -3.20 6.87 15.32
C SER A 81 -2.01 7.42 14.55
N ASP A 82 -1.20 6.54 13.95
CA ASP A 82 0.03 6.88 13.21
C ASP A 82 -0.25 7.31 11.78
N PHE A 83 -1.52 7.26 11.37
CA PHE A 83 -1.99 7.65 10.05
C PHE A 83 -3.14 8.67 10.17
N ALA A 84 -3.29 9.48 9.13
CA ALA A 84 -4.43 10.38 8.93
C ALA A 84 -5.06 10.09 7.58
N VAL A 85 -6.36 10.37 7.47
CA VAL A 85 -7.05 10.50 6.19
C VAL A 85 -7.65 11.89 6.08
N ASP A 86 -7.48 12.51 4.92
CA ASP A 86 -8.23 13.70 4.57
C ASP A 86 -9.69 13.32 4.30
N SER A 87 -10.59 13.85 5.12
CA SER A 87 -12.01 13.46 5.11
C SER A 87 -12.74 13.73 3.80
N GLN A 88 -12.24 14.59 2.91
CA GLN A 88 -12.92 14.96 1.67
C GLN A 88 -12.32 14.29 0.44
N THR A 89 -10.99 14.10 0.46
CA THR A 89 -10.23 13.60 -0.70
C THR A 89 -9.86 12.13 -0.58
N GLY A 90 -9.90 11.54 0.62
CA GLY A 90 -9.45 10.18 0.86
C GLY A 90 -7.93 10.01 0.81
N LEU A 91 -7.17 11.12 0.83
CA LEU A 91 -5.71 11.11 0.88
C LEU A 91 -5.24 10.64 2.25
N ILE A 92 -4.41 9.60 2.29
CA ILE A 92 -3.88 9.00 3.51
C ILE A 92 -2.41 9.39 3.66
N THR A 93 -2.05 9.91 4.83
CA THR A 93 -0.71 10.37 5.16
C THR A 93 -0.22 9.80 6.49
N THR A 94 1.09 9.72 6.66
CA THR A 94 1.72 9.37 7.93
C THR A 94 1.58 10.51 8.94
N LYS A 95 1.54 10.17 10.24
CA LYS A 95 1.60 11.11 11.38
C LYS A 95 2.83 10.88 12.26
N ALA A 96 3.59 9.83 11.98
CA ALA A 96 4.83 9.48 12.63
C ALA A 96 5.85 9.04 11.56
N THR A 97 7.12 8.99 11.96
CA THR A 97 8.19 8.27 11.27
C THR A 97 8.10 6.79 11.64
N PHE A 98 8.23 5.91 10.65
CA PHE A 98 8.24 4.46 10.85
C PHE A 98 9.66 3.92 10.86
N ASP A 99 9.83 2.82 11.58
CA ASP A 99 11.06 2.03 11.71
C ASP A 99 10.72 0.61 11.26
N TYR A 100 11.36 0.15 10.18
CA TYR A 100 11.04 -1.14 9.55
C TYR A 100 11.32 -2.31 10.50
N GLU A 101 12.40 -2.21 11.28
CA GLU A 101 12.83 -3.18 12.29
C GLU A 101 11.77 -3.36 13.40
N GLN A 102 11.03 -2.29 13.71
CA GLN A 102 10.00 -2.29 14.75
C GLN A 102 8.67 -2.86 14.24
N ALA A 103 8.22 -2.42 13.07
CA ALA A 103 6.98 -2.86 12.46
C ALA A 103 6.98 -2.65 10.95
N SER A 104 6.84 -3.75 10.20
CA SER A 104 6.87 -3.73 8.74
C SER A 104 5.49 -3.67 8.08
N GLU A 105 4.40 -3.84 8.83
CA GLU A 105 3.03 -3.85 8.30
C GLU A 105 2.02 -3.22 9.26
N TYR A 106 1.10 -2.42 8.72
CA TYR A 106 -0.05 -1.87 9.42
C TYR A 106 -1.33 -2.20 8.66
N VAL A 107 -2.32 -2.73 9.38
CA VAL A 107 -3.65 -3.03 8.82
C VAL A 107 -4.65 -1.99 9.34
N LEU A 108 -5.20 -1.22 8.42
CA LEU A 108 -6.14 -0.14 8.68
C LEU A 108 -7.50 -0.46 8.06
N GLU A 109 -8.56 0.08 8.63
CA GLU A 109 -9.88 0.10 8.02
C GLU A 109 -10.19 1.53 7.57
N VAL A 110 -10.55 1.68 6.29
CA VAL A 110 -10.96 2.96 5.71
C VAL A 110 -12.46 2.92 5.49
N VAL A 111 -13.16 3.88 6.06
CA VAL A 111 -14.63 3.99 6.00
C VAL A 111 -15.01 5.15 5.09
N ALA A 112 -15.91 4.92 4.15
CA ALA A 112 -16.55 5.94 3.33
C ALA A 112 -18.03 6.04 3.70
N SER A 113 -18.54 7.24 3.96
CA SER A 113 -19.93 7.45 4.41
C SER A 113 -20.53 8.74 3.85
N ASN A 114 -21.86 8.81 3.73
CA ASN A 114 -22.50 10.09 3.42
C ASN A 114 -22.70 10.92 4.70
N PRO A 115 -22.46 12.24 4.66
CA PRO A 115 -22.59 13.10 5.84
C PRO A 115 -23.98 13.06 6.48
N GLY A 116 -24.06 12.62 7.73
CA GLY A 116 -25.31 12.57 8.51
C GLY A 116 -26.27 11.44 8.08
N SER A 117 -25.77 10.44 7.37
CA SER A 117 -26.52 9.24 6.94
C SER A 117 -26.02 7.99 7.67
N LEU A 118 -26.79 6.90 7.57
CA LEU A 118 -26.37 5.54 7.96
C LEU A 118 -25.76 4.75 6.79
N GLN A 119 -25.63 5.39 5.63
CA GLN A 119 -25.10 4.77 4.41
C GLN A 119 -23.58 4.90 4.40
N TYR A 120 -22.90 3.75 4.50
CA TYR A 120 -21.45 3.66 4.54
C TYR A 120 -20.95 2.33 3.98
N SER A 121 -19.67 2.31 3.61
CA SER A 121 -18.91 1.09 3.35
C SER A 121 -17.52 1.20 3.97
N SER A 122 -16.83 0.06 4.07
CA SER A 122 -15.44 0.03 4.48
C SER A 122 -14.60 -0.92 3.63
N CYS A 123 -13.29 -0.65 3.60
CA CYS A 123 -12.28 -1.52 2.99
C CYS A 123 -11.06 -1.65 3.91
N GLN A 124 -10.31 -2.73 3.74
CA GLN A 124 -9.03 -2.92 4.42
C GLN A 124 -7.90 -2.26 3.63
N LEU A 125 -7.02 -1.51 4.30
CA LEU A 125 -5.76 -1.00 3.75
C LEU A 125 -4.58 -1.62 4.49
N ARG A 126 -3.72 -2.32 3.77
CA ARG A 126 -2.44 -2.84 4.27
C ARG A 126 -1.33 -1.90 3.86
N VAL A 127 -0.72 -1.25 4.84
CA VAL A 127 0.43 -0.38 4.63
C VAL A 127 1.70 -1.14 4.97
N HIS A 128 2.51 -1.39 3.97
CA HIS A 128 3.81 -2.02 4.08
C HIS A 128 4.88 -0.95 4.29
N VAL A 129 5.62 -1.04 5.39
CA VAL A 129 6.83 -0.23 5.57
C VAL A 129 7.94 -0.94 4.80
N THR A 130 8.60 -0.22 3.90
CA THR A 130 9.76 -0.76 3.17
C THR A 130 11.04 -0.31 3.85
N GLY A 131 11.92 -1.28 4.11
CA GLY A 131 13.25 -1.02 4.64
C GLY A 131 14.10 -0.16 3.71
N LYS A 132 15.10 0.48 4.28
CA LYS A 132 16.12 1.27 3.59
C LYS A 132 17.48 0.69 3.92
N ASN A 133 18.36 0.59 2.92
CA ASN A 133 19.73 0.18 3.19
C ASN A 133 20.50 1.37 3.79
N GLU A 134 20.74 1.33 5.10
CA GLU A 134 21.37 2.41 5.86
C GLU A 134 22.77 2.04 6.34
N PHE A 135 23.04 0.74 6.49
CA PHE A 135 24.30 0.22 6.99
C PHE A 135 25.07 -0.55 5.92
N TYR A 136 26.39 -0.53 6.05
CA TYR A 136 27.28 -1.33 5.23
C TYR A 136 27.61 -2.64 5.94
N PRO A 137 27.75 -3.76 5.20
CA PRO A 137 28.09 -5.03 5.81
C PRO A 137 29.52 -4.99 6.35
N ARG A 138 29.73 -5.60 7.52
CA ARG A 138 31.03 -5.63 8.21
C ARG A 138 31.46 -7.06 8.48
N PHE A 139 32.70 -7.38 8.10
CA PHE A 139 33.31 -8.63 8.54
C PHE A 139 33.49 -8.65 10.05
N VAL A 140 33.24 -9.80 10.68
CA VAL A 140 33.38 -9.97 12.14
C VAL A 140 34.84 -9.91 12.61
N GLN A 141 35.78 -10.07 11.67
CA GLN A 141 37.22 -9.98 11.88
C GLN A 141 37.86 -9.25 10.69
N PRO A 142 38.94 -8.47 10.92
CA PRO A 142 39.66 -7.79 9.83
C PRO A 142 40.53 -8.75 9.01
N VAL A 143 40.90 -9.90 9.58
CA VAL A 143 41.76 -10.90 8.96
C VAL A 143 41.27 -12.30 9.34
N PHE A 144 41.12 -13.18 8.35
CA PHE A 144 40.82 -14.60 8.56
C PHE A 144 42.02 -15.42 8.12
N GLN A 145 42.43 -16.41 8.93
CA GLN A 145 43.54 -17.31 8.61
C GLN A 145 43.08 -18.75 8.75
N PHE A 146 43.28 -19.53 7.69
CA PHE A 146 42.98 -20.96 7.64
C PHE A 146 44.21 -21.71 7.13
N ALA A 147 44.42 -22.93 7.63
CA ALA A 147 45.47 -23.82 7.17
C ALA A 147 44.82 -25.08 6.60
N VAL A 148 45.29 -25.52 5.43
CA VAL A 148 44.79 -26.71 4.74
C VAL A 148 45.95 -27.53 4.18
N SER A 149 45.73 -28.84 4.07
CA SER A 149 46.69 -29.74 3.42
C SER A 149 46.62 -29.59 1.91
N GLU A 150 47.76 -29.65 1.24
CA GLU A 150 47.82 -29.75 -0.24
C GLU A 150 47.17 -31.04 -0.77
N SER A 151 47.11 -32.09 0.07
CA SER A 151 46.45 -33.36 -0.25
C SER A 151 44.94 -33.36 -0.01
N MET A 152 44.36 -32.20 0.29
CA MET A 152 42.92 -32.03 0.50
C MET A 152 42.14 -32.39 -0.77
N ALA A 153 41.06 -33.14 -0.63
CA ALA A 153 40.16 -33.43 -1.74
C ALA A 153 39.38 -32.17 -2.17
N VAL A 154 39.14 -32.03 -3.48
CA VAL A 154 38.29 -30.95 -4.03
C VAL A 154 36.91 -30.97 -3.37
N GLY A 155 36.38 -29.80 -3.04
CA GLY A 155 35.11 -29.62 -2.35
C GLY A 155 35.21 -29.69 -0.83
N THR A 156 36.37 -30.04 -0.27
CA THR A 156 36.55 -30.02 1.19
C THR A 156 36.49 -28.58 1.70
N ALA A 157 35.78 -28.37 2.81
CA ALA A 157 35.68 -27.06 3.46
C ALA A 157 37.01 -26.65 4.10
N VAL A 158 37.48 -25.46 3.74
CA VAL A 158 38.71 -24.82 4.23
C VAL A 158 38.44 -24.02 5.49
N GLY A 159 37.30 -23.32 5.50
CA GLY A 159 36.92 -22.38 6.54
C GLY A 159 35.69 -21.60 6.12
N ARG A 160 35.31 -20.61 6.92
CA ARG A 160 34.16 -19.75 6.65
C ARG A 160 34.50 -18.31 7.04
N VAL A 161 34.24 -17.37 6.14
CA VAL A 161 34.22 -15.95 6.48
C VAL A 161 32.83 -15.54 6.94
N LEU A 162 32.77 -14.61 7.87
CA LEU A 162 31.54 -14.11 8.46
C LEU A 162 31.51 -12.59 8.36
N ALA A 163 30.40 -12.07 7.88
CA ALA A 163 30.08 -10.66 7.89
C ALA A 163 28.61 -10.50 8.30
N THR A 164 28.31 -9.35 8.91
CA THR A 164 27.00 -8.98 9.40
C THR A 164 26.65 -7.61 8.86
N ASP A 165 25.41 -7.44 8.46
CA ASP A 165 24.80 -6.14 8.21
C ASP A 165 23.85 -5.81 9.39
N GLN A 166 23.66 -4.52 9.64
CA GLN A 166 22.75 -4.04 10.69
C GLN A 166 21.34 -3.75 10.16
N ASP A 167 21.15 -3.65 8.85
CA ASP A 167 19.82 -3.55 8.24
C ASP A 167 19.03 -4.87 8.47
N SER A 168 17.70 -4.81 8.56
CA SER A 168 16.85 -6.01 8.56
C SER A 168 16.42 -6.41 7.16
N GLY A 169 15.63 -7.49 7.08
CA GLY A 169 14.99 -7.89 5.83
C GLY A 169 15.98 -8.25 4.73
N PRO A 170 15.62 -8.02 3.45
CA PRO A 170 16.50 -8.19 2.31
C PRO A 170 17.76 -7.30 2.35
N GLU A 171 17.63 -6.09 2.89
CA GLU A 171 18.70 -5.07 2.93
C GLU A 171 19.88 -5.55 3.79
N GLY A 172 19.60 -6.31 4.85
CA GLY A 172 20.62 -6.91 5.72
C GLY A 172 21.28 -8.20 5.21
N GLN A 173 20.88 -8.71 4.03
CA GLN A 173 21.38 -9.98 3.54
C GLN A 173 22.79 -9.84 2.95
N VAL A 174 23.76 -10.53 3.58
CA VAL A 174 25.16 -10.49 3.15
C VAL A 174 25.47 -11.64 2.19
N TYR A 175 26.08 -11.30 1.05
CA TYR A 175 26.61 -12.27 0.08
C TYR A 175 28.12 -12.16 -0.07
N PHE A 176 28.78 -13.31 -0.26
CA PHE A 176 30.23 -13.40 -0.34
C PHE A 176 30.71 -13.80 -1.74
N LEU A 177 31.68 -13.07 -2.27
CA LEU A 177 32.30 -13.33 -3.56
C LEU A 177 33.82 -13.13 -3.46
N PHE A 178 34.58 -13.91 -4.22
CA PHE A 178 35.98 -13.58 -4.47
C PHE A 178 36.07 -12.50 -5.55
N VAL A 179 37.01 -11.57 -5.38
CA VAL A 179 37.17 -10.42 -6.28
C VAL A 179 38.41 -10.59 -7.14
N GLY A 180 38.31 -10.21 -8.42
CA GLY A 180 39.43 -10.21 -9.37
C GLY A 180 40.02 -11.61 -9.58
N SER A 181 41.35 -11.68 -9.66
CA SER A 181 42.11 -12.91 -9.92
C SER A 181 42.01 -13.97 -8.82
N SER A 182 41.37 -13.65 -7.68
CA SER A 182 41.16 -14.62 -6.59
C SER A 182 40.26 -15.79 -7.02
N ASN A 183 39.39 -15.57 -8.03
CA ASN A 183 38.54 -16.61 -8.60
C ASN A 183 39.32 -17.74 -9.30
N ASP A 184 40.55 -17.45 -9.75
CA ASP A 184 41.39 -18.41 -10.49
C ASP A 184 42.43 -19.12 -9.59
N ARG A 185 42.34 -18.93 -8.27
CA ARG A 185 43.33 -19.45 -7.30
C ARG A 185 42.99 -20.85 -6.78
N GLY A 186 42.09 -21.58 -7.44
CA GLY A 186 41.73 -22.94 -7.05
C GLY A 186 40.88 -23.03 -5.78
N PHE A 187 40.16 -21.98 -5.42
CA PHE A 187 39.20 -21.97 -4.30
C PHE A 187 37.84 -21.46 -4.75
N ARG A 188 36.79 -21.87 -4.05
CA ARG A 188 35.42 -21.38 -4.26
C ARG A 188 34.87 -20.86 -2.93
N ILE A 189 33.99 -19.87 -3.00
CA ILE A 189 33.24 -19.37 -1.85
C ILE A 189 31.75 -19.53 -2.11
N GLN A 190 31.02 -20.08 -1.14
CA GLN A 190 29.58 -20.20 -1.23
C GLN A 190 28.93 -18.85 -0.90
N PRO A 191 28.13 -18.26 -1.81
CA PRO A 191 27.69 -16.87 -1.66
C PRO A 191 26.84 -16.57 -0.43
N SER A 192 25.97 -17.49 -0.01
CA SER A 192 25.07 -17.27 1.14
C SER A 192 25.68 -17.64 2.49
N THR A 193 26.74 -18.45 2.51
CA THR A 193 27.30 -18.96 3.76
C THR A 193 28.69 -18.40 4.04
N GLY A 194 29.43 -17.96 3.02
CA GLY A 194 30.83 -17.56 3.16
C GLY A 194 31.77 -18.76 3.38
N VAL A 195 31.29 -19.99 3.22
CA VAL A 195 32.12 -21.21 3.32
C VAL A 195 33.05 -21.26 2.12
N ILE A 196 34.34 -21.43 2.39
CA ILE A 196 35.38 -21.56 1.38
C ILE A 196 35.68 -23.06 1.21
N THR A 197 35.72 -23.52 -0.03
CA THR A 197 36.07 -24.90 -0.39
C THR A 197 37.23 -24.93 -1.37
N GLY A 198 38.00 -26.02 -1.33
CA GLY A 198 38.99 -26.30 -2.37
C GLY A 198 38.31 -26.50 -3.72
N GLY A 199 38.75 -25.81 -4.75
CA GLY A 199 38.34 -26.00 -6.14
C GLY A 199 39.38 -26.79 -6.92
N THR A 200 39.05 -27.20 -8.14
CA THR A 200 40.07 -27.55 -9.13
C THR A 200 40.71 -26.25 -9.64
N PRO A 201 42.05 -26.19 -9.79
CA PRO A 201 42.67 -25.15 -10.59
C PRO A 201 42.08 -25.12 -12.00
N PRO A 202 42.07 -23.97 -12.69
CA PRO A 202 41.76 -23.93 -14.12
C PRO A 202 42.71 -24.80 -14.95
#